data_AF-A0A1G8HYI6-F1
#
_entry.id   AF-A0A1G8HYI6-F1
#
_cell.length_a   1.000
_cell.length_b   1.000
_cell.length_c   1.000
_cell.angle_alpha   90.00
_cell.angle_beta   90.00
_cell.angle_gamma   90.00
#
_symmetry.space_group_name_H-M   'P 1'
#
loop_
_entity.id
_entity.type
_entity.pdbx_description
1 polymer ?
#
loop_
_entity_poly.entity_id
_entity_poly.type
_entity_poly.pdbx_seq_one_letter_code
_entity_poly.pdbx_strand_id
1 'polypeptide(L)'
;MAKHIEVNMALCTGCRLCELACSAVKGGNFNTRMSRIKVTLVDIPEIPVPLLLDNCDYCFDNPVCVRFCLPKALEWKEMEAKPERPPVSQAKAIARDWFARTCAK
;
A
#
# COMPACT_ATOMS: atom_id res chain seq x y z
N MET A 1 -8.95 12.27 16.31
CA MET A 1 -8.26 12.36 15.01
C MET A 1 -6.89 11.75 15.19
N ALA A 2 -6.55 10.74 14.41
CA ALA A 2 -5.25 10.06 14.47
C ALA A 2 -4.61 10.05 13.08
N LYS A 3 -3.28 10.03 13.02
CA LYS A 3 -2.57 9.98 11.74
C LYS A 3 -2.51 8.56 11.21
N HIS A 4 -2.83 8.43 9.94
CA HIS A 4 -2.93 7.16 9.25
C HIS A 4 -2.40 7.30 7.82
N ILE A 5 -2.04 6.16 7.21
CA ILE A 5 -1.60 6.14 5.82
C ILE A 5 -2.84 6.01 4.94
N GLU A 6 -3.07 7.01 4.11
CA GLU A 6 -4.00 6.95 3.00
C GLU A 6 -3.31 6.27 1.80
N VAL A 7 -4.06 5.42 1.10
CA VAL A 7 -3.55 4.64 -0.04
C VAL A 7 -4.38 5.00 -1.28
N ASN A 8 -3.72 5.53 -2.31
CA ASN A 8 -4.33 5.83 -3.60
C ASN A 8 -3.80 4.87 -4.67
N MET A 9 -4.67 3.96 -5.12
CA MET A 9 -4.32 2.93 -6.10
C MET A 9 -4.03 3.50 -7.50
N ALA A 10 -4.70 4.60 -7.89
CA ALA A 10 -4.56 5.17 -9.23
C ALA A 10 -3.16 5.75 -9.50
N LEU A 11 -2.43 6.11 -8.44
CA LEU A 11 -1.06 6.62 -8.54
C LEU A 11 -0.01 5.52 -8.36
N CYS A 12 -0.39 4.31 -7.94
CA CYS A 12 0.57 3.25 -7.70
C CYS A 12 1.12 2.73 -9.03
N THR A 13 2.44 2.69 -9.17
CA THR A 13 3.11 2.21 -10.40
C THR A 13 3.59 0.76 -10.30
N GLY A 14 3.41 0.09 -9.16
CA GLY A 14 3.92 -1.26 -8.97
C GLY A 14 5.41 -1.37 -8.64
N CYS A 15 6.13 -0.27 -8.39
CA CYS A 15 7.60 -0.27 -8.22
C CYS A 15 8.16 -1.00 -6.98
N ARG A 16 7.31 -1.37 -6.01
CA ARG A 16 7.66 -2.10 -4.76
C ARG A 16 8.70 -1.44 -3.84
N LEU A 17 9.11 -0.19 -4.09
CA LEU A 17 10.08 0.52 -3.22
C LEU A 17 9.58 0.67 -1.78
N CYS A 18 8.28 0.85 -1.57
CA CYS A 18 7.67 0.90 -0.25
C CYS A 18 7.79 -0.43 0.51
N GLU A 19 7.76 -1.57 -0.20
CA GLU A 19 7.95 -2.89 0.40
C GLU A 19 9.38 -3.05 0.92
N LEU A 20 10.36 -2.69 0.07
CA LEU A 20 11.78 -2.74 0.40
C LEU A 20 12.14 -1.78 1.54
N ALA A 21 11.63 -0.54 1.51
CA ALA A 21 11.84 0.42 2.58
C ALA A 21 11.28 -0.10 3.92
N CYS A 22 10.10 -0.73 3.88
CA CYS A 22 9.48 -1.29 5.08
C CYS A 22 10.28 -2.48 5.64
N SER A 23 10.70 -3.42 4.78
CA SER A 23 11.49 -4.57 5.22
C SER A 23 12.87 -4.16 5.74
N ALA A 24 13.49 -3.14 5.13
CA ALA A 24 14.79 -2.64 5.55
C ALA A 24 14.73 -2.08 6.98
N VAL A 25 13.69 -1.32 7.30
CA VAL A 25 13.54 -0.70 8.63
C VAL A 25 13.03 -1.69 9.68
N LYS A 26 12.12 -2.60 9.32
CA LYS A 26 11.52 -3.53 10.29
C LYS A 26 12.28 -4.84 10.48
N GLY A 27 12.91 -5.33 9.42
CA GLY A 27 13.60 -6.61 9.39
C GLY A 27 15.10 -6.50 9.20
N GLY A 28 15.65 -5.30 8.95
CA GLY A 28 17.07 -5.14 8.63
C GLY A 28 17.48 -5.81 7.31
N ASN A 29 16.51 -6.16 6.45
CA ASN A 29 16.74 -6.92 5.24
C ASN A 29 15.90 -6.37 4.06
N PHE A 30 16.32 -6.69 2.85
CA PHE A 30 15.63 -6.27 1.62
C PHE A 30 14.71 -7.37 1.10
N ASN A 31 13.95 -7.99 2.01
CA ASN A 31 13.01 -9.04 1.67
C ASN A 31 11.58 -8.51 1.66
N THR A 32 11.02 -8.34 0.46
CA THR A 32 9.64 -7.89 0.27
C THR A 32 8.64 -8.77 1.00
N ARG A 33 8.89 -10.08 1.24
CA ARG A 33 7.97 -10.92 2.03
C ARG A 33 7.82 -10.48 3.49
N MET A 34 8.82 -9.83 4.07
CA MET A 34 8.80 -9.35 5.45
C MET A 34 8.23 -7.93 5.62
N SER A 35 7.87 -7.25 4.53
CA SER A 35 7.24 -5.93 4.59
C SER A 35 5.83 -5.98 5.21
N ARG A 36 5.42 -4.89 5.86
CA ARG A 36 4.05 -4.64 6.35
C ARG A 36 3.18 -3.89 5.33
N ILE A 37 3.71 -3.67 4.14
CA ILE A 37 3.01 -3.14 2.97
C ILE A 37 3.34 -4.03 1.78
N LYS A 38 2.33 -4.42 0.99
CA LYS A 38 2.47 -5.30 -0.18
C LYS A 38 1.95 -4.61 -1.40
N VAL A 39 2.64 -4.75 -2.52
CA VAL A 39 2.11 -4.34 -3.81
C VAL A 39 1.85 -5.61 -4.61
N THR A 40 0.58 -5.96 -4.78
CA THR A 40 0.19 -7.13 -5.56
C THR A 40 -0.16 -6.67 -6.97
N LEU A 41 0.49 -7.24 -7.97
CA LEU A 41 0.13 -7.04 -9.38
C LEU A 41 -0.93 -8.08 -9.72
N VAL A 42 -2.07 -7.63 -10.24
CA VAL A 42 -3.24 -8.48 -10.45
C VAL A 42 -3.71 -8.37 -11.90
N ASP A 43 -4.08 -9.51 -12.48
CA ASP A 43 -4.71 -9.66 -13.80
C ASP A 43 -3.86 -9.01 -14.94
N ILE A 44 -4.40 -8.98 -16.17
CA ILE A 44 -3.76 -8.37 -17.35
C ILE A 44 -4.78 -7.40 -17.98
N PRO A 45 -4.47 -6.10 -18.16
CA PRO A 45 -3.22 -5.42 -17.82
C PRO A 45 -2.91 -5.47 -16.31
N GLU A 46 -1.63 -5.49 -15.94
CA GLU A 46 -1.22 -5.64 -14.53
C GLU A 46 -1.67 -4.41 -13.70
N ILE A 47 -2.63 -4.62 -12.79
CA ILE A 47 -3.11 -3.58 -11.89
C ILE A 47 -2.34 -3.68 -10.57
N PRO A 48 -1.58 -2.63 -10.17
CA PRO A 48 -0.88 -2.62 -8.90
C PRO A 48 -1.82 -2.26 -7.74
N VAL A 49 -2.00 -3.20 -6.82
CA VAL A 49 -2.80 -3.01 -5.60
C VAL A 49 -1.87 -2.90 -4.38
N PRO A 50 -1.60 -1.67 -3.90
CA PRO A 50 -0.89 -1.46 -2.64
C PRO A 50 -1.82 -1.76 -1.45
N LEU A 51 -1.37 -2.62 -0.54
CA LEU A 51 -2.10 -3.08 0.64
C LEU A 51 -1.24 -2.94 1.89
N LEU A 52 -1.75 -2.22 2.88
CA LEU A 52 -1.12 -2.11 4.19
C LEU A 52 -1.65 -3.23 5.09
N LEU A 53 -0.76 -4.00 5.73
CA LEU A 53 -1.15 -5.08 6.62
C LEU A 53 -1.66 -4.55 7.96
N ASP A 54 -2.48 -5.34 8.65
CA ASP A 54 -3.03 -4.98 9.96
C ASP A 54 -1.97 -4.83 11.04
N ASN A 55 -0.87 -5.58 10.94
CA ASN A 55 0.27 -5.51 11.85
C ASN A 55 1.20 -4.31 11.60
N CYS A 56 0.84 -3.39 10.70
CA CYS A 56 1.59 -2.15 10.52
C CYS A 56 1.36 -1.20 11.70
N ASP A 57 2.47 -0.86 12.36
CA ASP A 57 2.58 0.03 13.52
C ASP A 57 3.00 1.47 13.14
N TYR A 58 2.91 1.81 11.86
CA TYR A 58 3.30 3.12 11.30
C TYR A 58 4.73 3.58 11.60
N CYS A 59 5.63 2.67 12.00
CA CYS A 59 7.01 3.02 12.36
C CYS A 59 7.09 4.16 13.39
N PHE A 60 6.24 4.12 14.43
CA PHE A 60 6.20 5.16 15.48
C PHE A 60 5.98 6.56 14.90
N ASP A 61 4.90 6.72 14.13
CA ASP A 61 4.49 7.97 13.46
C ASP A 61 5.45 8.49 12.38
N ASN A 62 6.45 7.71 11.99
CA ASN A 62 7.39 8.02 10.93
C ASN A 62 7.37 6.95 9.81
N PRO A 63 6.29 6.86 9.03
CA PRO A 63 6.12 5.82 8.02
C PRO A 63 7.12 5.98 6.87
N VAL A 64 8.17 5.15 6.88
CA VAL A 64 9.21 5.18 5.84
C VAL A 64 8.68 4.84 4.45
N CYS A 65 7.67 3.99 4.35
CA CYS A 65 7.04 3.65 3.06
C CYS A 65 6.46 4.86 2.34
N VAL A 66 5.94 5.85 3.07
CA VAL A 66 5.41 7.11 2.51
C VAL A 66 6.55 7.93 1.91
N ARG A 67 7.70 8.03 2.60
CA ARG A 67 8.87 8.79 2.13
C ARG A 67 9.47 8.25 0.83
N PHE A 68 9.41 6.94 0.61
CA PHE A 68 9.94 6.27 -0.59
C PHE A 68 8.91 6.09 -1.70
N CYS A 69 7.66 6.54 -1.51
CA CYS A 69 6.63 6.49 -2.54
C CYS A 69 6.75 7.72 -3.45
N LEU A 70 7.64 7.66 -4.45
CA LEU A 70 7.81 8.71 -5.46
C LEU A 70 6.50 9.15 -6.15
N PRO A 71 5.59 8.24 -6.57
CA PRO A 71 4.35 8.67 -7.22
C PRO A 71 3.31 9.20 -6.23
N LYS A 72 3.60 9.24 -4.92
CA LYS A 72 2.68 9.70 -3.86
C LYS A 72 1.36 8.92 -3.79
N ALA A 73 1.44 7.62 -4.09
CA ALA A 73 0.33 6.68 -3.84
C ALA A 73 0.07 6.43 -2.35
N LEU A 74 1.02 6.79 -1.48
CA LEU A 74 0.91 6.67 -0.03
C LEU A 74 1.09 8.06 0.59
N GLU A 75 0.14 8.48 1.42
CA GLU A 75 0.19 9.78 2.10
C GLU A 75 -0.07 9.63 3.59
N TRP A 76 0.68 10.37 4.42
CA TRP A 76 0.50 10.40 5.86
C TRP A 76 -0.42 11.56 6.23
N LYS A 77 -1.67 11.26 6.62
CA LYS A 77 -2.71 12.26 6.87
C LYS A 77 -3.44 12.03 8.18
N GLU A 78 -3.98 13.11 8.74
CA GLU A 78 -4.92 13.03 9.85
C GLU A 78 -6.28 12.57 9.33
N MET A 79 -6.80 11.50 9.94
CA MET A 79 -8.08 10.93 9.59
C MET A 79 -8.93 10.74 10.85
N GLU A 80 -10.25 10.76 10.67
CA GLU A 80 -11.21 10.56 11.76
C GLU A 80 -11.22 9.10 12.24
N ALA A 81 -11.08 8.16 11.30
CA ALA A 81 -11.07 6.73 11.56
C ALA A 81 -9.88 6.02 10.88
N LYS A 82 -9.51 4.84 11.42
CA LYS A 82 -8.53 3.96 10.79
C LYS A 82 -9.09 3.45 9.46
N PRO A 83 -8.34 3.57 8.34
CA PRO A 83 -8.81 3.09 7.05
C PRO A 83 -8.93 1.58 7.09
N GLU A 84 -9.90 1.04 6.35
CA GLU A 84 -10.05 -0.40 6.18
C GLU A 84 -8.81 -0.97 5.50
N ARG A 85 -8.27 -2.05 6.06
CA ARG A 85 -7.05 -2.71 5.57
C ARG A 85 -7.41 -4.12 5.11
N PRO A 86 -7.71 -4.31 3.82
CA PRO A 86 -8.07 -5.62 3.33
C PRO A 86 -6.83 -6.54 3.30
N PRO A 87 -7.01 -7.84 3.58
CA PRO A 87 -5.93 -8.81 3.49
C PRO A 87 -5.47 -8.97 2.03
N VAL A 88 -4.23 -9.43 1.86
CA VAL A 88 -3.62 -9.63 0.53
C VAL A 88 -4.43 -10.58 -0.36
N SER A 89 -5.18 -11.51 0.23
CA SER A 89 -6.09 -12.41 -0.49
C SER A 89 -7.19 -11.68 -1.27
N GLN A 90 -7.60 -10.49 -0.81
CA GLN A 90 -8.63 -9.67 -1.45
C GLN A 90 -8.08 -8.76 -2.55
N ALA A 91 -6.76 -8.71 -2.77
CA ALA A 91 -6.13 -7.87 -3.80
C ALA A 91 -6.80 -8.04 -5.18
N LYS A 92 -7.18 -9.28 -5.50
CA LYS A 92 -7.82 -9.60 -6.78
C LYS A 92 -9.21 -8.99 -6.95
N ALA A 93 -10.01 -9.01 -5.89
CA ALA A 93 -11.34 -8.40 -5.90
C ALA A 93 -11.24 -6.87 -6.02
N ILE A 94 -10.30 -6.27 -5.27
CA ILE A 94 -10.05 -4.82 -5.26
C ILE A 94 -9.61 -4.33 -6.64
N ALA A 95 -8.68 -5.02 -7.29
CA ALA A 95 -8.22 -4.67 -8.63
C ALA A 95 -9.37 -4.68 -9.65
N ARG A 96 -10.22 -5.70 -9.60
CA ARG A 96 -11.35 -5.85 -10.52
C ARG A 96 -12.43 -4.81 -10.30
N ASP A 97 -12.77 -4.52 -9.05
CA ASP A 97 -13.72 -3.47 -8.70
C ASP A 97 -13.18 -2.08 -9.14
N TRP A 98 -11.89 -1.81 -8.90
CA TRP A 98 -11.25 -0.59 -9.37
C TRP A 98 -11.27 -0.48 -10.90
N PHE A 99 -10.94 -1.56 -11.62
CA PHE A 99 -10.95 -1.58 -13.07
C PHE A 99 -12.35 -1.37 -13.63
N ALA A 100 -13.35 -2.06 -13.08
CA ALA A 100 -14.75 -1.91 -13.48
C ALA A 100 -15.24 -0.47 -13.29
N ARG A 101 -14.87 0.20 -12.18
CA ARG A 101 -15.27 1.59 -11.91
C ARG A 101 -14.53 2.61 -12.79
N THR A 102 -13.27 2.34 -13.14
CA THR A 102 -12.40 3.29 -13.83
C THR A 102 -12.53 3.19 -15.35
N CYS A 103 -12.69 1.98 -15.89
CA CYS A 103 -12.74 1.73 -17.33
C CYS A 103 -14.17 1.69 -17.92
N ALA A 104 -15.22 1.64 -17.09
CA ALA A 104 -16.61 1.73 -17.55
C ALA A 104 -17.12 3.18 -17.74
N LYS A 105 -16.23 4.17 -17.61
CA LYS A 105 -16.46 5.56 -18.03
C LYS A 105 -15.74 5.81 -19.34
#